data_AF-A0A6P0TKI1-F1
#
_entry.id   AF-A0A6P0TKI1-F1
#
_cell.length_a   1.000
_cell.length_b   1.000
_cell.length_c   1.000
_cell.angle_alpha   90.00
_cell.angle_beta   90.00
_cell.angle_gamma   90.00
#
_symmetry.space_group_name_H-M   'P 1'
#
loop_
_entity.id
_entity.type
_entity.pdbx_description
1 polymer ?
#
loop_
_entity_poly.entity_id
_entity_poly.type
_entity_poly.pdbx_seq_one_letter_code
_entity_poly.pdbx_strand_id
1 'polypeptide(L)'
;MGINLPVESQPLAIAIPAATVMLCLSGWLGWCILQGLRHSWQNVALRHTLQLFYLLLVSLLLQSFAIVYILDKDITAIPRYNFISYPVLLPLFAIGLTREGKRQKVEGKRQKAEGRRQKAGEKAEGRRQKAGEKAKGRRQKAGEKAKGRRQKAEQKTPNSPTPPLPYSPTPSLPHSPTSPLPHSLTPPLLTALLAGLLSTCFVVHGIVFQKGYHPHQVAQDMTQFPEQSLLVAVSYQSLQEVALGLSFALEVEKRYPQLGETPAHFIFIDRSNSYADAWQQLRLAPHALSLPLNLWAIASPGMKTKDYPPTLTVRRPNRKARVTCAIAPDYFHRIGFPYQLFQCPLPQRNQ
;
A
#
# COMPACT_ATOMS: atom_id res chain seq x y z
N MET A 1 10.92 -7.62 4.59
CA MET A 1 12.35 -7.96 4.68
C MET A 1 12.73 -8.66 3.39
N GLY A 2 12.97 -7.88 2.33
CA GLY A 2 13.39 -8.41 1.04
C GLY A 2 14.90 -8.43 1.00
N ILE A 3 15.51 -9.61 0.86
CA ILE A 3 16.92 -9.75 0.58
C ILE A 3 17.08 -9.38 -0.90
N ASN A 4 17.26 -8.09 -1.20
CA ASN A 4 17.74 -7.65 -2.50
C ASN A 4 19.26 -7.74 -2.47
N LEU A 5 19.80 -8.86 -2.95
CA LEU A 5 21.22 -8.95 -3.27
C LEU A 5 21.48 -7.95 -4.42
N PRO A 6 22.52 -7.09 -4.32
CA PRO A 6 22.85 -6.15 -5.37
C PRO A 6 23.34 -6.95 -6.59
N VAL A 7 22.51 -7.04 -7.64
CA VAL A 7 22.83 -7.79 -8.87
C VAL A 7 23.64 -6.96 -9.87
N GLU A 8 23.75 -5.64 -9.66
CA GLU A 8 24.62 -4.82 -10.50
C GLU A 8 26.09 -5.05 -10.14
N SER A 9 26.82 -5.70 -11.07
CA SER A 9 28.28 -6.00 -11.07
C SER A 9 28.81 -7.23 -10.30
N GLN A 10 27.99 -8.24 -10.00
CA GLN A 10 28.50 -9.50 -9.42
C GLN A 10 29.16 -10.40 -10.48
N PRO A 11 30.30 -11.07 -10.19
CA PRO A 11 30.91 -12.02 -11.11
C PRO A 11 29.94 -13.18 -11.39
N LEU A 12 29.93 -13.63 -12.65
CA LEU A 12 28.95 -14.60 -13.18
C LEU A 12 28.88 -15.89 -12.34
N ALA A 13 30.01 -16.30 -11.74
CA ALA A 13 30.14 -17.46 -10.86
C ALA A 13 29.32 -17.36 -9.56
N ILE A 14 29.04 -16.15 -9.05
CA ILE A 14 28.19 -15.93 -7.87
C ILE A 14 26.74 -15.68 -8.29
N ALA A 15 26.54 -14.98 -9.42
CA ALA A 15 25.22 -14.64 -9.93
C ALA A 15 24.38 -15.88 -10.29
N ILE A 16 24.97 -16.86 -10.98
CA ILE A 16 24.27 -18.09 -11.40
C ILE A 16 23.72 -18.87 -10.19
N PRO A 17 24.54 -19.29 -9.20
CA PRO A 17 24.03 -20.07 -8.07
C PRO A 17 23.02 -19.29 -7.22
N ALA A 18 23.21 -17.97 -7.04
CA ALA A 18 22.25 -17.13 -6.33
C ALA A 18 20.90 -17.07 -7.06
N ALA A 19 20.91 -16.93 -8.39
CA ALA A 19 19.71 -16.96 -9.22
C ALA A 19 19.01 -18.33 -9.15
N THR A 20 19.77 -19.43 -9.21
CA THR A 20 19.21 -20.79 -9.07
C THR A 20 18.53 -20.98 -7.72
N VAL A 21 19.17 -20.58 -6.62
CA VAL A 21 18.58 -20.67 -5.27
C VAL A 21 17.31 -19.83 -5.16
N MET A 22 17.32 -18.60 -5.70
CA MET A 22 16.12 -17.76 -5.72
C MET A 22 14.98 -18.38 -6.53
N LEU A 23 15.26 -18.98 -7.69
CA LEU A 23 14.24 -19.66 -8.50
C LEU A 23 13.68 -20.89 -7.78
N CYS A 24 14.53 -21.72 -7.18
CA CYS A 24 14.08 -22.88 -6.41
C CYS A 24 13.23 -22.47 -5.20
N LEU A 25 13.65 -21.46 -4.44
CA LEU A 25 12.88 -20.93 -3.30
C LEU A 25 11.55 -20.32 -3.74
N SER A 26 11.56 -19.54 -4.82
CA SER A 26 10.34 -18.91 -5.36
C SER A 26 9.36 -19.95 -5.88
N GLY A 27 9.83 -20.98 -6.59
CA GLY A 27 9.02 -22.10 -7.07
C GLY A 27 8.43 -22.91 -5.91
N TRP A 28 9.23 -23.22 -4.89
CA TRP A 28 8.76 -23.91 -3.69
C TRP A 28 7.72 -23.10 -2.91
N LEU A 29 7.97 -21.81 -2.72
CA LEU A 29 7.04 -20.90 -2.05
C LEU A 29 5.73 -20.79 -2.83
N GLY A 30 5.81 -20.60 -4.16
CA GLY A 30 4.64 -20.55 -5.05
C GLY A 30 3.82 -21.83 -4.98
N TRP A 31 4.48 -23.00 -4.98
CA TRP A 31 3.82 -24.29 -4.80
C TRP A 31 3.11 -24.40 -3.44
N CYS A 32 3.75 -23.99 -2.34
CA CYS A 32 3.14 -24.00 -1.01
C CYS A 32 1.88 -23.11 -0.96
N ILE A 33 1.96 -21.91 -1.54
CA ILE A 33 0.84 -20.97 -1.62
C ILE A 33 -0.31 -21.57 -2.44
N LEU A 34 -0.01 -22.15 -3.60
CA LEU A 34 -1.03 -22.79 -4.46
C LEU A 34 -1.72 -23.95 -3.76
N GLN A 35 -0.97 -24.78 -3.00
CA GLN A 35 -1.57 -25.85 -2.21
C GLN A 35 -2.47 -25.31 -1.10
N GLY A 36 -2.06 -24.26 -0.39
CA GLY A 36 -2.86 -23.61 0.64
C GLY A 36 -4.12 -22.95 0.09
N LEU A 37 -4.03 -22.27 -1.05
CA LEU A 37 -5.21 -21.73 -1.75
C LEU A 37 -6.16 -22.83 -2.21
N ARG A 38 -5.63 -23.92 -2.80
CA ARG A 38 -6.45 -25.05 -3.26
C ARG A 38 -7.20 -25.72 -2.11
N HIS A 39 -6.55 -25.88 -0.95
CA HIS A 39 -7.18 -26.41 0.25
C HIS A 39 -8.22 -25.44 0.82
N SER A 40 -7.90 -24.15 0.88
CA SER A 40 -8.79 -23.10 1.38
C SER A 40 -10.04 -22.91 0.51
N TRP A 41 -9.95 -23.22 -0.78
CA TRP A 41 -11.11 -23.18 -1.69
C TRP A 41 -12.20 -24.19 -1.32
N GLN A 42 -11.85 -25.28 -0.62
CA GLN A 42 -12.81 -26.28 -0.15
C GLN A 42 -13.59 -25.80 1.09
N ASN A 43 -13.11 -24.78 1.79
CA ASN A 43 -13.78 -24.19 2.94
C ASN A 43 -14.84 -23.17 2.48
N VAL A 44 -16.12 -23.53 2.63
CA VAL A 44 -17.26 -22.69 2.21
C VAL A 44 -17.21 -21.29 2.85
N ALA A 45 -16.74 -21.19 4.09
CA ALA A 45 -16.62 -19.91 4.80
C ALA A 45 -15.58 -18.94 4.18
N LEU A 46 -14.48 -19.46 3.62
CA LEU A 46 -13.40 -18.63 3.07
C LEU A 46 -13.53 -18.40 1.55
N ARG A 47 -14.34 -19.22 0.88
CA ARG A 47 -14.50 -19.21 -0.58
C ARG A 47 -14.94 -17.83 -1.11
N HIS A 48 -15.89 -17.17 -0.46
CA HIS A 48 -16.39 -15.87 -0.90
C HIS A 48 -15.34 -14.75 -0.78
N THR A 49 -14.58 -14.75 0.32
CA THR A 49 -13.47 -13.80 0.53
C THR A 49 -12.36 -13.99 -0.50
N LEU A 50 -12.00 -15.24 -0.80
CA LEU A 50 -10.99 -15.57 -1.81
C LEU A 50 -11.43 -15.15 -3.21
N GLN A 51 -12.70 -15.39 -3.55
CA GLN A 51 -13.28 -14.99 -4.83
C GLN A 51 -13.25 -13.47 -5.01
N LEU A 52 -13.52 -12.69 -3.97
CA LEU A 52 -13.46 -11.22 -4.02
C LEU A 52 -12.04 -10.72 -4.27
N PHE A 53 -11.04 -11.22 -3.52
CA PHE A 53 -9.65 -10.83 -3.73
C PHE A 53 -9.15 -11.22 -5.13
N TYR A 54 -9.52 -12.41 -5.62
CA TYR A 54 -9.18 -12.85 -6.97
C TYR A 54 -9.83 -11.99 -8.05
N LEU A 55 -11.13 -11.71 -7.95
CA LEU A 55 -11.86 -10.82 -8.88
C LEU A 55 -11.26 -9.42 -8.89
N LEU A 56 -10.94 -8.88 -7.72
CA LEU A 56 -10.31 -7.56 -7.59
C LEU A 56 -8.93 -7.52 -8.26
N LEU A 57 -8.10 -8.55 -8.05
CA LEU A 57 -6.78 -8.67 -8.68
C LEU A 57 -6.89 -8.76 -10.21
N VAL A 58 -7.76 -9.64 -10.72
CA VAL A 58 -7.98 -9.79 -12.17
C VAL A 58 -8.54 -8.52 -12.78
N SER A 59 -9.49 -7.86 -12.10
CA SER A 59 -10.05 -6.58 -12.56
C SER A 59 -8.98 -5.49 -12.63
N LEU A 60 -8.11 -5.39 -11.62
CA LEU A 60 -7.01 -4.43 -11.61
C LEU A 60 -6.01 -4.67 -12.76
N LEU A 61 -5.68 -5.94 -13.02
CA LEU A 61 -4.81 -6.32 -14.15
C LEU A 61 -5.46 -5.97 -15.49
N LEU A 62 -6.76 -6.26 -15.65
CA LEU A 62 -7.49 -5.97 -16.87
C LEU A 62 -7.62 -4.45 -17.12
N GLN A 63 -7.88 -3.67 -16.07
CA GLN A 63 -7.89 -2.20 -16.15
C GLN A 63 -6.52 -1.66 -16.57
N SER A 64 -5.44 -2.18 -15.96
CA SER A 64 -4.07 -1.79 -16.33
C SER A 64 -3.78 -2.11 -17.79
N PHE A 65 -4.19 -3.29 -18.26
CA PHE A 65 -4.06 -3.69 -19.66
C PHE A 65 -4.87 -2.77 -20.58
N ALA A 66 -6.13 -2.50 -20.25
CA ALA A 66 -6.98 -1.59 -21.03
C ALA A 66 -6.36 -0.20 -21.13
N ILE A 67 -5.79 0.34 -20.05
CA ILE A 67 -5.13 1.65 -20.07
C ILE A 67 -3.90 1.66 -20.99
N VAL A 68 -3.07 0.62 -20.93
CA VAL A 68 -1.86 0.54 -21.76
C VAL A 68 -2.21 0.36 -23.22
N TYR A 69 -3.10 -0.57 -23.55
CA TYR A 69 -3.33 -0.98 -24.94
C TYR A 69 -4.46 -0.23 -25.64
N ILE A 70 -5.45 0.31 -24.90
CA ILE A 70 -6.56 1.08 -25.49
C ILE A 70 -6.27 2.57 -25.44
N LEU A 71 -5.71 3.08 -24.34
CA LEU A 71 -5.43 4.53 -24.20
C LEU A 71 -4.02 4.92 -24.63
N ASP A 72 -3.18 3.95 -25.04
CA ASP A 72 -1.79 4.14 -25.46
C ASP A 72 -0.97 4.97 -24.44
N LYS A 73 -1.35 4.86 -23.17
CA LYS A 73 -0.67 5.53 -22.06
C LYS A 73 0.24 4.52 -21.40
N ASP A 74 1.53 4.80 -21.44
CA ASP A 74 2.55 3.96 -20.82
C ASP A 74 2.59 4.18 -19.30
N ILE A 75 1.55 3.69 -18.63
CA ILE A 75 1.38 3.75 -17.18
C ILE A 75 1.87 2.45 -16.52
N THR A 76 2.64 1.63 -17.25
CA THR A 76 3.25 0.39 -16.76
C THR A 76 4.20 0.63 -15.57
N ALA A 77 4.65 1.87 -15.38
CA ALA A 77 5.36 2.31 -14.18
C ALA A 77 4.49 2.32 -12.90
N ILE A 78 3.17 2.49 -12.98
CA ILE A 78 2.29 2.56 -11.80
C ILE A 78 2.13 1.20 -11.08
N PRO A 79 1.89 0.07 -11.77
CA PRO A 79 1.96 -1.25 -11.13
C PRO A 79 3.35 -1.54 -10.53
N ARG A 80 4.43 -1.02 -11.14
CA ARG A 80 5.80 -1.13 -10.63
C ARG A 80 5.98 -0.49 -9.24
N TYR A 81 5.18 0.53 -8.90
CA TYR A 81 5.16 1.16 -7.58
C TYR A 81 3.96 0.71 -6.73
N ASN A 82 3.59 -0.57 -6.80
CA ASN A 82 3.26 -1.46 -5.68
C ASN A 82 2.12 -1.13 -4.68
N PHE A 83 1.62 0.11 -4.58
CA PHE A 83 0.65 0.50 -3.55
C PHE A 83 -0.73 -0.12 -3.72
N ILE A 84 -1.15 -0.42 -4.94
CA ILE A 84 -2.51 -0.92 -5.22
C ILE A 84 -2.58 -2.45 -5.16
N SER A 85 -1.52 -3.16 -5.54
CA SER A 85 -1.50 -4.62 -5.58
C SER A 85 -1.23 -5.27 -4.22
N TYR A 86 -0.44 -4.62 -3.36
CA TYR A 86 -0.04 -5.18 -2.06
C TYR A 86 -1.19 -5.49 -1.09
N PRO A 87 -2.22 -4.62 -0.93
CA PRO A 87 -3.34 -4.90 -0.05
C PRO A 87 -4.16 -6.14 -0.45
N VAL A 88 -4.10 -6.55 -1.72
CA VAL A 88 -4.81 -7.72 -2.25
C VAL A 88 -3.92 -8.96 -2.21
N LEU A 89 -2.64 -8.80 -2.54
CA LEU A 89 -1.68 -9.91 -2.56
C LEU A 89 -1.31 -10.40 -1.16
N LEU A 90 -1.14 -9.50 -0.18
CA LEU A 90 -0.73 -9.87 1.19
C LEU A 90 -1.75 -10.79 1.89
N PRO A 91 -3.07 -10.52 1.88
CA PRO A 91 -4.05 -11.44 2.44
C PRO A 91 -4.11 -12.78 1.71
N LEU A 92 -4.00 -12.78 0.37
CA LEU A 92 -3.98 -14.03 -0.41
C LEU A 92 -2.76 -14.89 -0.07
N PHE A 93 -1.59 -14.28 0.09
CA PHE A 93 -0.38 -14.98 0.56
C PHE A 93 -0.53 -15.48 1.99
N ALA A 94 -1.08 -14.66 2.90
CA ALA A 94 -1.31 -15.05 4.28
C ALA A 94 -2.23 -16.29 4.36
N ILE A 95 -3.36 -16.26 3.64
CA ILE A 95 -4.29 -17.39 3.54
C ILE A 95 -3.60 -18.63 2.97
N GLY A 96 -2.82 -18.48 1.89
CA GLY A 96 -2.07 -19.57 1.27
C GLY A 96 -1.00 -20.19 2.17
N LEU A 97 -0.45 -19.45 3.12
CA LEU A 97 0.58 -19.95 4.06
C LEU A 97 -0.01 -20.54 5.35
N THR A 98 -1.25 -20.21 5.71
CA THR A 98 -1.92 -20.79 6.87
C THR A 98 -2.22 -22.29 6.68
N ARG A 99 -1.39 -23.15 7.26
CA ARG A 99 -1.68 -24.59 7.43
C ARG A 99 -2.74 -24.80 8.52
N GLU A 100 -4.02 -24.59 8.18
CA GLU A 100 -5.14 -24.72 9.14
C GLU A 100 -5.40 -26.17 9.60
N GLY A 101 -4.87 -27.17 8.90
CA GLY A 101 -5.21 -28.59 9.11
C GLY A 101 -4.92 -29.16 10.52
N LYS A 102 -4.15 -28.49 11.38
CA LYS A 102 -3.88 -28.95 12.75
C LYS A 102 -4.77 -28.31 13.83
N ARG A 103 -5.28 -27.07 13.64
CA ARG A 103 -6.07 -26.37 14.66
C ARG A 103 -7.51 -26.87 14.74
N GLN A 104 -8.17 -27.09 13.60
CA GLN A 104 -9.56 -27.58 13.59
C GLN A 104 -9.71 -28.97 14.25
N LYS A 105 -8.68 -29.82 14.16
CA LYS A 105 -8.68 -31.14 14.80
C LYS A 105 -8.60 -31.06 16.34
N VAL A 106 -8.05 -29.98 16.89
CA VAL A 106 -7.99 -29.72 18.34
C VAL A 106 -9.30 -29.11 18.82
N GLU A 107 -9.85 -28.14 18.08
CA GLU A 107 -11.15 -27.51 18.37
C GLU A 107 -12.28 -28.54 18.37
N GLY A 108 -12.34 -29.41 17.36
CA GLY A 108 -13.35 -30.47 17.26
C GLY A 108 -13.24 -31.52 18.38
N LYS A 109 -12.02 -31.81 18.86
CA LYS A 109 -11.83 -32.66 20.05
C LYS A 109 -12.34 -31.98 21.33
N ARG A 110 -12.17 -30.67 21.45
CA ARG A 110 -12.64 -29.88 22.60
C ARG A 110 -14.17 -29.81 22.66
N GLN A 111 -14.82 -29.52 21.53
CA GLN A 111 -16.30 -29.52 21.45
C GLN A 111 -16.89 -30.91 21.72
N LYS A 112 -16.25 -31.98 21.23
CA LYS A 112 -16.68 -33.36 21.52
C LYS A 112 -16.52 -33.72 23.01
N ALA A 113 -15.52 -33.15 23.71
CA ALA A 113 -15.35 -33.32 25.14
C ALA A 113 -16.38 -32.52 25.94
N GLU A 114 -16.71 -31.30 25.53
CA GLU A 114 -17.74 -30.46 26.16
C GLU A 114 -19.15 -31.07 26.02
N GLY A 115 -19.50 -31.57 24.84
CA GLY A 115 -20.78 -32.27 24.64
C GLY A 115 -20.91 -33.55 25.50
N ARG A 116 -19.80 -34.25 25.78
CA ARG A 116 -19.79 -35.38 26.73
C ARG A 116 -20.00 -34.94 28.18
N ARG A 117 -19.44 -33.78 28.58
CA ARG A 117 -19.63 -33.22 29.93
C ARG A 117 -21.07 -32.77 30.17
N GLN A 118 -21.70 -32.14 29.19
CA GLN A 118 -23.11 -31.72 29.29
C GLN A 118 -24.06 -32.91 29.44
N LYS A 119 -23.91 -33.95 28.60
CA LYS A 119 -24.70 -35.19 28.72
C LYS A 119 -24.50 -35.90 30.07
N ALA A 120 -23.29 -35.84 30.63
CA ALA A 120 -23.03 -36.39 31.97
C ALA A 120 -23.69 -35.56 33.09
N GLY A 121 -23.67 -34.22 32.96
CA GLY A 121 -24.34 -33.30 33.88
C GLY A 121 -25.85 -33.52 33.91
N GLU A 122 -26.48 -33.58 32.74
CA GLU A 122 -27.93 -33.79 32.60
C GLU A 122 -28.36 -35.16 33.19
N LYS A 123 -27.56 -36.22 32.96
CA LYS A 123 -27.80 -37.53 33.54
C LYS A 123 -27.63 -37.55 35.06
N ALA A 124 -26.70 -36.77 35.60
CA ALA A 124 -26.50 -36.65 37.04
C ALA A 124 -27.63 -35.85 37.72
N GLU A 125 -28.11 -34.80 37.06
CA GLU A 125 -29.21 -33.98 37.53
C GLU A 125 -30.53 -34.76 37.55
N GLY A 126 -30.83 -35.51 36.49
CA GLY A 126 -31.99 -36.42 36.46
C GLY A 126 -31.94 -37.49 37.57
N ARG A 127 -30.75 -37.96 37.96
CA ARG A 127 -30.60 -38.88 39.12
C ARG A 127 -30.86 -38.18 40.45
N ARG A 128 -30.45 -36.92 40.61
CA ARG A 128 -30.71 -36.12 41.83
C ARG A 128 -32.19 -35.82 42.00
N GLN A 129 -32.90 -35.49 40.92
CA GLN A 129 -34.35 -35.24 40.95
C GLN A 129 -35.11 -36.50 41.39
N LYS A 130 -34.81 -37.66 40.79
CA LYS A 130 -35.41 -38.95 41.18
C LYS A 130 -35.12 -39.33 42.64
N ALA A 131 -33.92 -39.03 43.14
CA ALA A 131 -33.56 -39.27 44.54
C ALA A 131 -34.31 -38.33 45.50
N GLY A 132 -34.43 -37.06 45.14
CA GLY A 132 -35.19 -36.06 45.91
C GLY A 132 -36.67 -36.39 46.00
N GLU A 133 -37.28 -36.88 44.92
CA GLU A 133 -38.68 -37.30 44.88
C GLU A 133 -38.93 -38.53 45.77
N LYS A 134 -38.05 -39.54 45.71
CA LYS A 134 -38.08 -40.69 46.64
C LYS A 134 -37.93 -40.27 48.11
N ALA A 135 -37.08 -39.29 48.40
CA ALA A 135 -36.88 -38.78 49.76
C ALA A 135 -38.12 -38.02 50.27
N LYS A 136 -38.78 -37.22 49.42
CA LYS A 136 -40.04 -36.53 49.75
C LYS A 136 -41.17 -37.53 50.04
N GLY A 137 -41.30 -38.58 49.23
CA GLY A 137 -42.28 -39.66 49.47
C GLY A 137 -42.06 -40.38 50.81
N ARG A 138 -40.81 -40.60 51.22
CA ARG A 138 -40.50 -41.16 52.56
C ARG A 138 -40.85 -40.20 53.69
N ARG A 139 -40.61 -38.89 53.53
CA ARG A 139 -40.97 -37.87 54.54
C ARG A 139 -42.47 -37.72 54.72
N GLN A 140 -43.27 -37.79 53.65
CA GLN A 140 -44.73 -37.74 53.75
C GLN A 140 -45.29 -38.95 54.51
N LYS A 141 -44.81 -40.17 54.21
CA LYS A 141 -45.19 -41.38 54.96
C LYS A 141 -44.78 -41.33 56.45
N ALA A 142 -43.64 -40.72 56.77
CA ALA A 142 -43.22 -40.52 58.15
C ALA A 142 -44.06 -39.45 58.87
N GLY A 143 -44.43 -38.38 58.17
CA GLY A 143 -45.29 -37.31 58.69
C GLY A 143 -46.72 -37.77 58.98
N GLU A 144 -47.29 -38.65 58.15
CA GLU A 144 -48.59 -39.29 58.40
C GLU A 144 -48.55 -40.19 59.66
N LYS A 145 -47.49 -40.99 59.82
CA LYS A 145 -47.28 -41.78 61.05
C LYS A 145 -47.10 -40.92 62.30
N ALA A 146 -46.50 -39.74 62.17
CA ALA A 146 -46.32 -38.80 63.29
C ALA A 146 -47.63 -38.08 63.66
N LYS A 147 -48.47 -37.71 62.68
CA LYS A 147 -49.79 -37.10 62.93
C LYS A 147 -50.77 -38.07 63.62
N GLY A 148 -50.71 -39.37 63.29
CA GLY A 148 -51.48 -40.39 64.01
C GLY A 148 -51.11 -40.55 65.50
N ARG A 149 -49.87 -40.19 65.90
CA ARG A 149 -49.46 -40.15 67.31
C ARG A 149 -49.80 -38.85 68.03
N ARG A 150 -49.88 -37.73 67.30
CA ARG A 150 -50.11 -36.40 67.87
C ARG A 150 -51.59 -36.06 68.11
N GLN A 151 -52.53 -36.80 67.53
CA GLN A 151 -53.96 -36.68 67.88
C GLN A 151 -54.34 -37.35 69.22
N LYS A 152 -53.40 -38.01 69.92
CA LYS A 152 -53.64 -38.63 71.24
C LYS A 152 -53.10 -37.81 72.42
N ALA A 153 -52.45 -36.68 72.19
CA ALA A 153 -51.91 -35.83 73.23
C ALA A 153 -51.98 -34.37 72.79
N GLU A 154 -52.95 -33.62 73.32
CA GLU A 154 -52.91 -32.18 73.66
C GLU A 154 -54.32 -31.59 73.61
N GLN A 155 -55.06 -31.77 74.71
CA GLN A 155 -56.18 -30.92 75.13
C GLN A 155 -55.79 -30.28 76.46
N LYS A 156 -55.15 -29.10 76.43
CA LYS A 156 -55.22 -28.03 77.46
C LYS A 156 -54.26 -26.86 77.17
N THR A 157 -54.84 -25.73 76.74
CA THR A 157 -54.66 -24.34 77.27
C THR A 157 -53.25 -23.67 77.25
N PRO A 158 -53.12 -22.34 77.48
CA PRO A 158 -52.96 -21.36 76.39
C PRO A 158 -51.77 -20.37 76.61
N ASN A 159 -51.52 -19.47 75.65
CA ASN A 159 -51.20 -18.03 75.83
C ASN A 159 -50.27 -17.45 74.74
N SER A 160 -50.60 -16.20 74.37
CA SER A 160 -50.01 -15.21 73.44
C SER A 160 -48.58 -14.76 73.78
N PRO A 161 -47.95 -13.74 73.14
CA PRO A 161 -48.00 -13.18 71.77
C PRO A 161 -46.57 -13.10 71.12
N THR A 162 -46.38 -12.72 69.84
CA THR A 162 -45.81 -11.41 69.37
C THR A 162 -45.25 -11.60 67.94
N PRO A 163 -45.32 -10.63 66.99
CA PRO A 163 -44.96 -10.84 65.58
C PRO A 163 -43.55 -10.32 65.20
N PRO A 164 -42.97 -10.79 64.07
CA PRO A 164 -42.04 -9.95 63.31
C PRO A 164 -42.35 -9.86 61.80
N LEU A 165 -42.39 -8.60 61.36
CA LEU A 165 -41.91 -7.97 60.11
C LEU A 165 -41.95 -8.71 58.75
N PRO A 166 -42.47 -8.06 57.69
CA PRO A 166 -42.43 -8.59 56.33
C PRO A 166 -41.12 -8.25 55.61
N TYR A 167 -40.41 -9.26 55.10
CA TYR A 167 -39.32 -9.09 54.14
C TYR A 167 -39.85 -9.04 52.71
N SER A 168 -39.50 -7.97 52.00
CA SER A 168 -39.75 -7.72 50.59
C SER A 168 -38.97 -8.70 49.68
N PRO A 169 -39.56 -9.21 48.59
CA PRO A 169 -38.81 -9.87 47.54
C PRO A 169 -38.38 -8.87 46.45
N THR A 170 -37.08 -8.74 46.25
CA THR A 170 -36.45 -8.03 45.12
C THR A 170 -36.73 -8.78 43.81
N PRO A 171 -37.25 -8.13 42.75
CA PRO A 171 -37.36 -8.76 41.45
C PRO A 171 -36.03 -8.68 40.70
N SER A 172 -35.52 -9.83 40.27
CA SER A 172 -34.38 -9.94 39.37
C SER A 172 -34.76 -9.49 37.95
N LEU A 173 -34.04 -8.49 37.42
CA LEU A 173 -34.11 -8.04 36.03
C LEU A 173 -33.85 -9.20 35.04
N PRO A 174 -34.61 -9.30 33.93
CA PRO A 174 -34.21 -10.09 32.78
C PRO A 174 -33.19 -9.31 31.93
N HIS A 175 -32.10 -9.99 31.57
CA HIS A 175 -31.12 -9.49 30.61
C HIS A 175 -31.72 -9.42 29.21
N SER A 176 -31.71 -8.23 28.62
CA SER A 176 -32.07 -7.99 27.22
C SER A 176 -31.09 -8.73 26.28
N PRO A 177 -31.58 -9.47 25.27
CA PRO A 177 -30.75 -9.93 24.18
C PRO A 177 -30.43 -8.74 23.26
N THR A 178 -29.17 -8.35 23.20
CA THR A 178 -28.67 -7.40 22.20
C THR A 178 -28.87 -7.99 20.81
N SER A 179 -29.86 -7.50 20.07
CA SER A 179 -30.03 -7.81 18.64
C SER A 179 -28.79 -7.35 17.87
N PRO A 180 -28.18 -8.20 17.02
CA PRO A 180 -27.15 -7.76 16.10
C PRO A 180 -27.77 -6.90 14.99
N LEU A 181 -27.16 -5.74 14.74
CA LEU A 181 -27.49 -4.85 13.62
C LEU A 181 -27.54 -5.64 12.29
N PRO A 182 -28.48 -5.31 11.38
CA PRO A 182 -28.47 -5.88 10.04
C PRO A 182 -27.28 -5.33 9.27
N HIS A 183 -26.31 -6.20 8.96
CA HIS A 183 -25.27 -5.89 8.00
C HIS A 183 -25.92 -5.60 6.64
N SER A 184 -25.76 -4.38 6.15
CA SER A 184 -26.28 -3.94 4.86
C SER A 184 -25.77 -4.87 3.76
N LEU A 185 -26.70 -5.54 3.07
CA LEU A 185 -26.43 -6.33 1.87
C LEU A 185 -26.15 -5.39 0.67
N THR A 186 -25.04 -4.69 0.69
CA THR A 186 -24.43 -4.32 -0.60
C THR A 186 -23.67 -5.55 -1.08
N PRO A 187 -24.00 -6.12 -2.25
CA PRO A 187 -23.28 -7.28 -2.75
C PRO A 187 -21.80 -6.89 -2.87
N PRO A 188 -20.87 -7.68 -2.32
CA PRO A 188 -19.46 -7.29 -2.23
C PRO A 188 -18.79 -7.07 -3.59
N LEU A 189 -19.41 -7.58 -4.66
CA LEU A 189 -19.10 -7.29 -6.06
C LEU A 189 -19.30 -5.81 -6.42
N LEU A 190 -20.41 -5.20 -6.00
CA LEU A 190 -20.74 -3.81 -6.30
C LEU A 190 -19.76 -2.86 -5.60
N THR A 191 -19.40 -3.14 -4.35
CA THR A 191 -18.38 -2.37 -3.62
C THR A 191 -17.01 -2.46 -4.28
N ALA A 192 -16.62 -3.64 -4.77
CA ALA A 192 -15.35 -3.81 -5.48
C ALA A 192 -15.34 -3.07 -6.83
N LEU A 193 -16.44 -3.12 -7.59
CA LEU A 193 -16.58 -2.39 -8.86
C LEU A 193 -16.54 -0.88 -8.66
N LEU A 194 -17.27 -0.36 -7.67
CA LEU A 194 -17.26 1.07 -7.35
C LEU A 194 -15.88 1.52 -6.88
N ALA A 195 -15.21 0.75 -6.03
CA ALA A 195 -13.83 1.05 -5.61
C ALA A 195 -12.85 1.04 -6.79
N GLY A 196 -12.99 0.07 -7.70
CA GLY A 196 -12.18 -0.01 -8.93
C GLY A 196 -12.42 1.16 -9.88
N LEU A 197 -13.67 1.57 -10.08
CA LEU A 197 -14.04 2.73 -10.91
C LEU A 197 -13.51 4.03 -10.29
N LEU A 198 -13.68 4.21 -8.98
CA LEU A 198 -13.19 5.37 -8.25
C LEU A 198 -11.66 5.45 -8.31
N SER A 199 -10.97 4.33 -8.10
CA SER A 199 -9.51 4.21 -8.25
C SER A 199 -9.06 4.55 -9.67
N THR A 200 -9.77 4.04 -10.69
CA THR A 200 -9.46 4.34 -12.10
C THR A 200 -9.60 5.83 -12.39
N CYS A 201 -10.68 6.45 -11.92
CA CYS A 201 -10.93 7.88 -12.08
C CYS A 201 -9.81 8.73 -11.46
N PHE A 202 -9.35 8.39 -10.24
CA PHE A 202 -8.23 9.08 -9.60
C PHE A 202 -6.90 8.93 -10.32
N VAL A 203 -6.62 7.76 -10.91
CA VAL A 203 -5.41 7.51 -11.71
C VAL A 203 -5.47 8.29 -13.03
N VAL A 204 -6.60 8.27 -13.73
CA VAL A 204 -6.77 8.95 -15.02
C VAL A 204 -6.67 10.47 -14.87
N HIS A 205 -7.21 11.03 -13.80
CA HIS A 205 -7.14 12.48 -13.52
C HIS A 205 -5.83 12.92 -12.86
N GLY A 206 -4.91 12.00 -12.56
CA GLY A 206 -3.62 12.35 -11.94
C GLY A 206 -3.73 12.96 -10.54
N ILE A 207 -4.89 12.82 -9.88
CA ILE A 207 -5.17 13.41 -8.56
C ILE A 207 -4.33 12.71 -7.47
N VAL A 208 -4.10 11.41 -7.62
CA VAL A 208 -3.33 10.59 -6.65
C VAL A 208 -1.88 10.40 -7.09
N PHE A 209 -1.59 10.50 -8.38
CA PHE A 209 -0.23 10.45 -8.93
C PHE A 209 0.16 11.83 -9.45
N GLN A 210 0.42 12.78 -8.54
CA GLN A 210 1.23 13.92 -8.90
C GLN A 210 2.58 13.36 -9.39
N LYS A 211 2.87 13.55 -10.68
CA LYS A 211 4.21 13.33 -11.24
C LYS A 211 5.17 14.04 -10.29
N GLY A 212 5.95 13.30 -9.50
CA GLY A 212 6.69 13.82 -8.34
C GLY A 212 7.74 14.89 -8.65
N TYR A 213 7.76 15.37 -9.89
CA TYR A 213 8.77 16.23 -10.46
C TYR A 213 8.20 17.45 -11.19
N HIS A 214 6.88 17.69 -11.11
CA HIS A 214 6.21 18.93 -11.53
C HIS A 214 6.75 19.54 -12.84
N PRO A 215 6.69 18.82 -13.98
CA PRO A 215 7.32 19.28 -15.23
C PRO A 215 6.80 20.64 -15.70
N HIS A 216 5.55 20.95 -15.38
CA HIS A 216 4.93 22.24 -15.67
C HIS A 216 5.59 23.42 -14.95
N GLN A 217 5.98 23.24 -13.68
CA GLN A 217 6.66 24.27 -12.90
C GLN A 217 8.11 24.43 -13.39
N VAL A 218 8.82 23.33 -13.62
CA VAL A 218 10.18 23.35 -14.16
C VAL A 218 10.21 24.06 -15.52
N ALA A 219 9.24 23.77 -16.39
CA ALA A 219 9.14 24.47 -17.66
C ALA A 219 8.89 25.97 -17.48
N GLN A 220 8.02 26.37 -16.54
CA GLN A 220 7.77 27.78 -16.24
C GLN A 220 9.03 28.52 -15.78
N ASP A 221 9.82 27.91 -14.90
CA ASP A 221 11.08 28.48 -14.42
C ASP A 221 12.08 28.62 -15.58
N MET A 222 12.17 27.60 -16.44
CA MET A 222 13.09 27.58 -17.58
C MET A 222 12.74 28.62 -18.66
N THR A 223 11.44 28.94 -18.81
CA THR A 223 10.95 29.90 -19.81
C THR A 223 10.75 31.32 -19.27
N GLN A 224 11.30 31.65 -18.10
CA GLN A 224 11.15 32.99 -17.51
C GLN A 224 11.76 34.11 -18.37
N PHE A 225 12.72 33.77 -19.23
CA PHE A 225 13.45 34.71 -20.10
C PHE A 225 13.28 34.34 -21.59
N PRO A 226 12.07 34.56 -22.17
CA PRO A 226 11.74 34.08 -23.52
C PRO A 226 12.55 34.75 -24.65
N GLU A 227 13.09 35.95 -24.39
CA GLU A 227 13.88 36.72 -25.36
C GLU A 227 15.26 36.10 -25.69
N GLN A 228 15.69 35.10 -24.92
CA GLN A 228 17.01 34.48 -25.07
C GLN A 228 16.87 33.05 -25.59
N SER A 229 17.89 32.54 -26.27
CA SER A 229 17.92 31.12 -26.62
C SER A 229 18.01 30.27 -25.36
N LEU A 230 17.37 29.08 -25.37
CA LEU A 230 17.33 28.18 -24.21
C LEU A 230 18.10 26.89 -24.50
N LEU A 231 19.15 26.63 -23.73
CA LEU A 231 19.85 25.35 -23.69
C LEU A 231 19.55 24.67 -22.36
N VAL A 232 19.07 23.43 -22.39
CA VAL A 232 18.87 22.64 -21.18
C VAL A 232 19.76 21.41 -21.24
N ALA A 233 20.68 21.30 -20.28
CA ALA A 233 21.57 20.16 -20.13
C ALA A 233 21.07 19.27 -19.00
N VAL A 234 20.75 18.02 -19.30
CA VAL A 234 20.29 17.01 -18.34
C VAL A 234 21.41 16.01 -18.12
N SER A 235 22.03 16.05 -16.94
CA SER A 235 22.97 15.00 -16.53
C SER A 235 22.22 13.80 -15.96
N TYR A 236 22.49 12.60 -16.47
CA TYR A 236 21.78 11.39 -16.10
C TYR A 236 22.74 10.22 -15.80
N GLN A 237 22.33 9.35 -14.89
CA GLN A 237 22.95 8.05 -14.59
C GLN A 237 21.97 6.89 -14.80
N SER A 238 20.66 7.18 -14.80
CA SER A 238 19.62 6.18 -14.99
C SER A 238 18.61 6.59 -16.06
N LEU A 239 17.92 5.60 -16.62
CA LEU A 239 16.82 5.85 -17.57
C LEU A 239 15.67 6.64 -16.95
N GLN A 240 15.50 6.61 -15.62
CA GLN A 240 14.48 7.41 -14.94
C GLN A 240 14.79 8.91 -15.05
N GLU A 241 16.06 9.30 -14.98
CA GLU A 241 16.49 10.70 -15.13
C GLU A 241 16.43 11.17 -16.60
N VAL A 242 16.66 10.26 -17.55
CA VAL A 242 16.39 10.54 -18.97
C VAL A 242 14.90 10.78 -19.20
N ALA A 243 14.04 9.90 -18.71
CA ALA A 243 12.59 10.05 -18.81
C ALA A 243 12.08 11.33 -18.16
N LEU A 244 12.68 11.71 -17.02
CA LEU A 244 12.44 12.99 -16.38
C LEU A 244 12.82 14.16 -17.29
N GLY A 245 14.05 14.20 -17.79
CA GLY A 245 14.51 15.28 -18.66
C GLY A 245 13.65 15.42 -19.92
N LEU A 246 13.23 14.30 -20.52
CA LEU A 246 12.29 14.29 -21.64
C LEU A 246 10.92 14.84 -21.26
N SER A 247 10.45 14.58 -20.05
CA SER A 247 9.19 15.16 -19.56
C SER A 247 9.25 16.68 -19.40
N PHE A 248 10.42 17.23 -19.05
CA PHE A 248 10.66 18.67 -19.02
C PHE A 248 10.77 19.23 -20.42
N ALA A 249 11.49 18.55 -21.31
CA ALA A 249 11.62 18.94 -22.72
C ALA A 249 10.27 19.09 -23.40
N LEU A 250 9.40 18.09 -23.23
CA LEU A 250 8.06 18.08 -23.81
C LEU A 250 7.17 19.19 -23.25
N GLU A 251 7.35 19.60 -21.99
CA GLU A 251 6.54 20.66 -21.40
C GLU A 251 7.08 22.06 -21.73
N VAL A 252 8.40 22.21 -21.86
CA VAL A 252 9.03 23.41 -22.42
C VAL A 252 8.62 23.59 -23.87
N GLU A 253 8.66 22.53 -24.69
CA GLU A 253 8.27 22.56 -26.11
C GLU A 253 6.81 22.98 -26.32
N LYS A 254 5.88 22.65 -25.41
CA LYS A 254 4.50 23.15 -25.52
C LYS A 254 4.37 24.65 -25.27
N ARG A 255 5.22 25.20 -24.40
CA ARG A 255 5.17 26.60 -23.96
C ARG A 255 5.96 27.51 -24.89
N TYR A 256 7.15 27.08 -25.30
CA TYR A 256 8.13 27.91 -26.02
C TYR A 256 7.60 28.51 -27.34
N PRO A 257 6.88 27.77 -28.21
CA PRO A 257 6.30 28.32 -29.44
C PRO A 257 5.31 29.46 -29.21
N GLN A 258 4.72 29.57 -28.01
CA GLN A 258 3.81 30.65 -27.65
C GLN A 258 4.54 31.90 -27.14
N LEU A 259 5.84 31.79 -26.83
CA LEU A 259 6.65 32.82 -26.19
C LEU A 259 7.70 33.47 -27.12
N GLY A 260 7.92 32.92 -28.32
CA GLY A 260 8.80 33.49 -29.35
C GLY A 260 9.36 32.44 -30.33
N GLU A 261 9.93 32.87 -31.45
CA GLU A 261 10.57 32.00 -32.46
C GLU A 261 11.96 31.47 -32.03
N THR A 262 12.41 31.75 -30.81
CA THR A 262 13.75 31.33 -30.38
C THR A 262 13.79 29.82 -30.15
N PRO A 263 14.83 29.10 -30.63
CA PRO A 263 14.92 27.66 -30.46
C PRO A 263 15.29 27.28 -29.01
N ALA A 264 14.62 26.26 -28.47
CA ALA A 264 15.03 25.55 -27.27
C ALA A 264 15.73 24.24 -27.65
N HIS A 265 16.88 23.94 -27.03
CA HIS A 265 17.63 22.72 -27.28
C HIS A 265 17.89 21.97 -25.98
N PHE A 266 17.62 20.67 -25.98
CA PHE A 266 17.90 19.76 -24.86
C PHE A 266 19.08 18.86 -25.19
N ILE A 267 20.01 18.72 -24.26
CA ILE A 267 21.16 17.82 -24.36
C ILE A 267 21.16 16.90 -23.15
N PHE A 268 21.30 15.60 -23.40
CA PHE A 268 21.42 14.58 -22.36
C PHE A 268 22.86 14.13 -22.26
N ILE A 269 23.41 14.14 -21.04
CA ILE A 269 24.82 13.88 -20.78
C ILE A 269 24.92 12.73 -19.78
N ASP A 270 25.59 11.66 -20.18
CA ASP A 270 25.86 10.54 -19.30
C ASP A 270 26.89 10.94 -18.22
N ARG A 271 26.51 10.78 -16.96
CA ARG A 271 27.35 11.00 -15.78
C ARG A 271 27.69 9.71 -15.03
N SER A 272 27.65 8.56 -15.71
CA SER A 272 28.01 7.25 -15.17
C SER A 272 29.34 7.25 -14.38
N ASN A 273 30.32 8.04 -14.83
CA ASN A 273 31.61 8.22 -14.14
C ASN A 273 31.59 9.31 -13.06
N SER A 274 31.32 10.57 -13.44
CA SER A 274 31.33 11.71 -12.51
C SER A 274 30.63 12.96 -13.07
N TYR A 275 30.33 13.92 -12.20
CA TYR A 275 29.88 15.26 -12.63
C TYR A 275 30.97 16.05 -13.35
N ALA A 276 32.24 15.85 -12.99
CA ALA A 276 33.34 16.53 -13.67
C ALA A 276 33.37 16.16 -15.16
N ASP A 277 33.18 14.87 -15.47
CA ASP A 277 33.11 14.38 -16.84
C ASP A 277 31.88 14.93 -17.57
N ALA A 278 30.73 14.98 -16.90
CA ALA A 278 29.51 15.56 -17.47
C ALA A 278 29.71 17.05 -17.85
N TRP A 279 30.38 17.82 -16.98
CA TRP A 279 30.72 19.21 -17.29
C TRP A 279 31.70 19.33 -18.46
N GLN A 280 32.67 18.41 -18.58
CA GLN A 280 33.58 18.38 -19.74
C GLN A 280 32.85 18.03 -21.04
N GLN A 281 31.94 17.06 -21.01
CA GLN A 281 31.11 16.71 -22.17
C GLN A 281 30.25 17.91 -22.60
N LEU A 282 29.64 18.63 -21.65
CA LEU A 282 28.86 19.84 -21.95
C LEU A 282 29.69 20.94 -22.62
N ARG A 283 30.97 21.09 -22.25
CA ARG A 283 31.89 22.04 -22.89
C ARG A 283 32.16 21.71 -24.37
N LEU A 284 32.08 20.43 -24.73
CA LEU A 284 32.36 19.91 -26.07
C LEU A 284 31.10 19.74 -26.92
N ALA A 285 29.93 19.67 -26.28
CA ALA A 285 28.65 19.40 -26.93
C ALA A 285 28.32 20.48 -27.99
N PRO A 286 28.02 20.08 -29.24
CA PRO A 286 27.62 21.01 -30.27
C PRO A 286 26.17 21.49 -30.03
N HIS A 287 25.93 22.79 -30.22
CA HIS A 287 24.58 23.35 -30.23
C HIS A 287 24.45 24.45 -31.29
N ALA A 288 23.24 24.64 -31.82
CA ALA A 288 22.96 25.61 -32.89
C ALA A 288 22.48 27.00 -32.39
N LEU A 289 22.42 27.20 -31.08
CA LEU A 289 21.79 28.37 -30.43
C LEU A 289 22.63 29.66 -30.46
N SER A 290 21.99 30.79 -30.75
CA SER A 290 22.61 32.13 -30.74
C SER A 290 22.81 32.66 -29.32
N LEU A 291 23.65 33.70 -29.18
CA LEU A 291 23.84 34.45 -27.94
C LEU A 291 22.97 35.73 -27.96
N PRO A 292 22.48 36.22 -26.80
CA PRO A 292 22.64 35.68 -25.45
C PRO A 292 21.89 34.36 -25.24
N LEU A 293 22.45 33.50 -24.39
CA LEU A 293 21.97 32.13 -24.16
C LEU A 293 21.73 31.89 -22.67
N ASN A 294 20.57 31.35 -22.33
CA ASN A 294 20.29 30.80 -21.02
C ASN A 294 20.55 29.29 -21.04
N LEU A 295 21.43 28.84 -20.15
CA LEU A 295 21.78 27.44 -19.98
C LEU A 295 21.26 26.94 -18.63
N TRP A 296 20.28 26.05 -18.65
CA TRP A 296 19.82 25.35 -17.45
C TRP A 296 20.54 24.01 -17.31
N ALA A 297 21.19 23.79 -16.18
CA ALA A 297 21.86 22.54 -15.87
C ALA A 297 21.07 21.74 -14.83
N ILE A 298 20.45 20.65 -15.26
CA ILE A 298 19.71 19.71 -14.41
C ILE A 298 20.66 18.61 -13.93
N ALA A 299 20.67 18.41 -12.61
CA ALA A 299 21.49 17.41 -11.98
C ALA A 299 20.67 16.38 -11.22
N SER A 300 21.27 15.21 -11.01
CA SER A 300 20.69 14.15 -10.19
C SER A 300 20.48 14.52 -8.73
N PRO A 301 19.62 13.77 -8.00
CA PRO A 301 19.33 14.04 -6.61
C PRO A 301 20.59 13.98 -5.75
N GLY A 302 20.78 14.99 -4.91
CA GLY A 302 21.89 15.06 -3.96
C GLY A 302 22.94 16.13 -4.28
N MET A 303 22.96 16.64 -5.52
CA MET A 303 23.81 17.78 -5.87
C MET A 303 23.36 19.05 -5.12
N LYS A 304 24.32 19.77 -4.53
CA LYS A 304 24.11 21.03 -3.82
C LYS A 304 24.53 22.20 -4.71
N THR A 305 24.03 23.39 -4.42
CA THR A 305 24.37 24.62 -5.17
C THR A 305 25.89 24.86 -5.27
N LYS A 306 26.64 24.57 -4.19
CA LYS A 306 28.10 24.70 -4.16
C LYS A 306 28.86 23.70 -5.05
N ASP A 307 28.20 22.63 -5.48
CA ASP A 307 28.81 21.60 -6.32
C ASP A 307 28.74 21.98 -7.81
N TYR A 308 27.95 22.99 -8.16
CA TYR A 308 27.94 23.57 -9.50
C TYR A 308 29.20 24.42 -9.72
N PRO A 309 29.82 24.35 -10.91
CA PRO A 309 30.94 25.23 -11.22
C PRO A 309 30.47 26.69 -11.26
N PRO A 310 31.25 27.65 -10.74
CA PRO A 310 30.84 29.06 -10.75
C PRO A 310 30.76 29.64 -12.17
N THR A 311 31.56 29.08 -13.08
CA THR A 311 31.55 29.41 -14.50
C THR A 311 31.62 28.16 -15.34
N LEU A 312 30.93 28.18 -16.49
CA LEU A 312 30.89 27.08 -17.43
C LEU A 312 31.17 27.60 -18.84
N THR A 313 32.06 26.94 -19.57
CA THR A 313 32.37 27.33 -20.95
C THR A 313 31.61 26.45 -21.93
N VAL A 314 30.83 27.03 -22.84
CA VAL A 314 30.15 26.26 -23.91
C VAL A 314 30.66 26.65 -25.29
N ARG A 315 30.54 25.73 -26.24
CA ARG A 315 31.03 25.89 -27.62
C ARG A 315 30.04 26.70 -28.45
N ARG A 316 30.49 27.69 -29.22
CA ARG A 316 29.59 28.44 -30.11
C ARG A 316 29.14 27.64 -31.34
N PRO A 317 27.94 27.90 -31.89
CA PRO A 317 27.40 27.20 -33.07
C PRO A 317 28.28 27.29 -34.32
N ASN A 318 28.82 28.49 -34.59
CA ASN A 318 29.46 28.81 -35.87
C ASN A 318 30.94 29.18 -35.76
N ARG A 319 31.57 28.97 -34.59
CA ARG A 319 33.02 29.21 -34.40
C ARG A 319 33.61 28.19 -33.42
N LYS A 320 34.91 27.88 -33.57
CA LYS A 320 35.69 27.16 -32.54
C LYS A 320 35.83 27.95 -31.23
N ALA A 321 35.28 29.17 -31.16
CA ALA A 321 35.29 30.01 -29.99
C ALA A 321 34.36 29.46 -28.89
N ARG A 322 34.78 29.63 -27.64
CA ARG A 322 34.00 29.30 -26.45
C ARG A 322 33.39 30.56 -25.85
N VAL A 323 32.25 30.43 -25.20
CA VAL A 323 31.63 31.49 -24.40
C VAL A 323 31.60 31.04 -22.94
N THR A 324 31.97 31.95 -22.04
CA THR A 324 31.90 31.71 -20.60
C THR A 324 30.52 32.14 -20.10
N CYS A 325 29.83 31.24 -19.45
CA CYS A 325 28.54 31.47 -18.80
C CYS A 325 28.77 31.51 -17.30
N ALA A 326 28.18 32.49 -16.63
CA ALA A 326 28.25 32.64 -15.18
C ALA A 326 26.99 32.08 -14.54
N ILE A 327 27.13 31.53 -13.33
CA ILE A 327 25.99 31.09 -12.53
C ILE A 327 25.11 32.29 -12.16
N ALA A 328 23.79 32.14 -12.26
CA ALA A 328 22.83 33.13 -11.77
C ALA A 328 22.35 32.69 -10.37
N PRO A 329 22.89 33.25 -9.27
CA PRO A 329 22.72 32.69 -7.93
C PRO A 329 21.27 32.69 -7.44
N ASP A 330 20.45 33.62 -7.94
CA ASP A 330 19.03 33.75 -7.56
C ASP A 330 18.14 32.69 -8.24
N TYR A 331 18.67 31.93 -9.20
CA TYR A 331 17.93 30.99 -10.04
C TYR A 331 18.41 29.55 -9.82
N PHE A 332 18.48 29.18 -8.54
CA PHE A 332 18.65 27.79 -8.09
C PHE A 332 17.32 27.25 -7.58
N HIS A 333 16.88 26.13 -8.12
CA HIS A 333 15.62 25.51 -7.73
C HIS A 333 15.81 24.02 -7.43
N ARG A 334 14.92 23.47 -6.60
CA ARG A 334 14.96 22.05 -6.21
C ARG A 334 13.55 21.49 -6.02
N ILE A 335 13.07 20.77 -7.02
CA ILE A 335 11.77 20.07 -7.00
C ILE A 335 12.01 18.59 -7.26
N GLY A 336 12.44 17.86 -6.23
CA GLY A 336 12.98 16.50 -6.35
C GLY A 336 14.40 16.44 -6.94
N PHE A 337 14.68 17.25 -7.97
CA PHE A 337 15.98 17.39 -8.61
C PHE A 337 16.45 18.85 -8.58
N PRO A 338 17.76 19.10 -8.38
CA PRO A 338 18.33 20.44 -8.48
C PRO A 338 18.53 20.86 -9.95
N TYR A 339 18.23 22.11 -10.24
CA TYR A 339 18.53 22.75 -11.51
C TYR A 339 18.98 24.19 -11.30
N GLN A 340 19.95 24.61 -12.10
CA GLN A 340 20.66 25.88 -11.96
C GLN A 340 20.75 26.59 -13.30
N LEU A 341 20.41 27.89 -13.30
CA LEU A 341 20.60 28.75 -14.47
C LEU A 341 22.04 29.27 -14.56
N PHE A 342 22.58 29.24 -15.78
CA PHE A 342 23.79 29.90 -16.22
C PHE A 342 23.45 30.89 -17.34
N GLN A 343 23.91 32.13 -17.20
CA GLN A 343 23.72 33.17 -18.20
C GLN A 343 24.98 33.31 -19.05
N CYS A 344 24.81 33.21 -20.37
CA CYS A 344 25.89 33.34 -21.34
C CYS A 344 25.71 34.68 -22.09
N PRO A 345 26.45 35.74 -21.72
CA PRO A 345 26.29 37.04 -22.35
C PRO A 345 26.85 37.06 -23.78
N LEU A 346 26.44 38.08 -24.54
CA LEU A 346 27.12 38.42 -25.79
C LEU A 346 28.60 38.72 -25.49
N PRO A 347 29.55 38.27 -26.33
CA PRO A 347 30.94 38.69 -26.20
C PRO A 347 31.01 40.21 -26.26
N GLN A 348 31.60 40.83 -25.24
CA GLN A 348 31.96 42.23 -25.32
C GLN A 348 32.94 42.37 -26.47
N ARG A 349 32.54 43.09 -27.51
CA ARG A 349 33.44 43.52 -28.57
C ARG A 349 34.33 44.56 -27.89
N ASN A 350 35.55 44.18 -27.53
CA ASN A 350 36.55 45.15 -27.08
C ASN A 350 36.58 46.25 -28.14
N GLN A 351 36.07 47.43 -27.80
CA GLN A 351 36.09 48.61 -28.65
C GLN A 351 37.50 49.16 -28.72
#